data_AF-A0A4R1G4N0-F1
#
_entry.id   AF-A0A4R1G4N0-F1
#
_cell.length_a   1.000
_cell.length_b   1.000
_cell.length_c   1.000
_cell.angle_alpha   90.00
_cell.angle_beta   90.00
_cell.angle_gamma   90.00
#
_symmetry.space_group_name_H-M   'P 1'
#
loop_
_entity.id
_entity.type
_entity.pdbx_description
1 polymer ?
#
loop_
_entity_poly.entity_id
_entity_poly.type
_entity_poly.pdbx_seq_one_letter_code
_entity_poly.pdbx_strand_id
1 'polypeptide(L)'
;MEQNHCRSISFVAGDHVESTVAAVNIVRSAVLAAFALALTPAFAHADPPPIFTPEEQCETTRTLVDNVRAAKPEATPAEIADIFVNYMDSMGAYNRVPQAKESDRQITLGNIERCGLG
;
A
#
# COMPACT_ATOMS: atom_id res chain seq x y z
N MET A 1 -9.59 19.12 -28.91
CA MET A 1 -10.96 19.42 -28.44
C MET A 1 -11.29 18.35 -27.40
N GLU A 2 -10.83 18.47 -26.15
CA GLU A 2 -11.22 19.47 -25.13
C GLU A 2 -12.69 19.33 -24.72
N GLN A 3 -12.92 18.90 -23.47
CA GLN A 3 -13.75 19.57 -22.44
C GLN A 3 -14.02 18.57 -21.30
N ASN A 4 -13.34 18.75 -20.16
CA ASN A 4 -13.83 19.51 -19.00
C ASN A 4 -15.16 19.00 -18.46
N HIS A 5 -15.14 18.37 -17.28
CA HIS A 5 -16.10 18.70 -16.23
C HIS A 5 -15.45 18.57 -14.86
N CYS A 6 -15.28 19.75 -14.27
CA CYS A 6 -14.91 20.01 -12.90
C CYS A 6 -16.07 19.60 -11.98
N ARG A 7 -15.79 18.90 -10.86
CA ARG A 7 -16.46 19.17 -9.58
C ARG A 7 -15.72 18.50 -8.43
N SER A 8 -14.96 19.33 -7.71
CA SER A 8 -14.69 19.16 -6.29
C SER A 8 -15.99 18.95 -5.51
N ILE A 9 -15.95 18.22 -4.40
CA ILE A 9 -16.32 18.72 -3.06
C ILE A 9 -15.80 17.70 -2.03
N SER A 10 -15.09 18.25 -1.05
CA SER A 10 -14.52 17.66 0.15
C SER A 10 -15.58 17.19 1.16
N PHE A 11 -15.10 16.81 2.35
CA PHE A 11 -15.84 16.66 3.62
C PHE A 11 -16.61 15.33 3.78
N VAL A 12 -16.57 14.64 4.93
CA VAL A 12 -15.82 14.84 6.17
C VAL A 12 -15.75 13.52 6.95
N ALA A 13 -14.71 13.45 7.77
CA ALA A 13 -14.51 12.66 8.97
C ALA A 13 -15.74 11.96 9.57
N GLY A 14 -15.52 10.75 10.08
CA GLY A 14 -16.48 10.11 10.96
C GLY A 14 -16.11 8.70 11.37
N ASP A 15 -14.96 8.54 12.02
CA ASP A 15 -14.71 7.44 12.94
C ASP A 15 -15.90 7.26 13.90
N HIS A 16 -16.49 6.07 13.99
CA HIS A 16 -16.56 5.34 15.25
C HIS A 16 -17.14 3.93 15.10
N VAL A 17 -16.38 3.03 15.70
CA VAL A 17 -16.64 1.62 15.98
C VAL A 17 -17.60 1.54 17.16
N GLU A 18 -18.69 0.76 17.05
CA GLU A 18 -19.28 -0.01 18.15
C GLU A 18 -20.40 -0.88 17.54
N SER A 19 -20.17 -2.16 17.27
CA SER A 19 -20.08 -3.27 18.21
C SER A 19 -21.31 -3.41 19.12
N THR A 20 -21.95 -4.58 18.94
CA THR A 20 -22.59 -5.44 19.96
C THR A 20 -24.09 -5.29 20.29
N VAL A 21 -24.79 -6.44 20.09
CA VAL A 21 -25.97 -6.96 20.82
C VAL A 21 -27.30 -6.23 20.49
N ALA A 22 -28.48 -6.83 20.31
CA ALA A 22 -29.09 -8.08 20.72
C ALA A 22 -30.23 -8.40 19.74
N ALA A 23 -30.40 -9.66 19.35
CA ALA A 23 -31.48 -10.51 19.85
C ALA A 23 -32.89 -10.26 19.26
N VAL A 24 -33.27 -11.21 18.39
CA VAL A 24 -34.51 -12.01 18.44
C VAL A 24 -35.82 -11.38 17.94
N ASN A 25 -36.23 -11.97 16.79
CA ASN A 25 -37.58 -12.18 16.25
C ASN A 25 -38.35 -10.97 15.73
N ILE A 26 -38.64 -10.98 14.41
CA ILE A 26 -40.01 -11.02 13.86
C ILE A 26 -39.94 -11.47 12.38
N VAL A 27 -40.26 -12.76 12.17
CA VAL A 27 -41.19 -13.33 11.18
C VAL A 27 -41.33 -12.66 9.80
N ARG A 28 -41.08 -13.47 8.76
CA ARG A 28 -41.50 -13.35 7.34
C ARG A 28 -40.84 -12.26 6.50
N SER A 29 -39.70 -12.60 5.91
CA SER A 29 -39.45 -12.47 4.47
C SER A 29 -38.14 -13.18 4.14
N ALA A 30 -38.26 -14.45 3.80
CA ALA A 30 -37.12 -15.23 3.36
C ALA A 30 -36.71 -14.78 1.95
N VAL A 31 -35.40 -14.67 1.75
CA VAL A 31 -34.68 -14.87 0.48
C VAL A 31 -34.66 -13.72 -0.54
N LEU A 32 -34.41 -12.45 -0.19
CA LEU A 32 -34.12 -11.43 -1.24
C LEU A 32 -33.14 -10.30 -0.84
N ALA A 33 -32.24 -10.50 0.12
CA ALA A 33 -31.31 -9.43 0.55
C ALA A 33 -29.83 -9.86 0.66
N ALA A 34 -29.46 -11.01 0.07
CA ALA A 34 -28.06 -11.49 0.08
C ALA A 34 -27.32 -11.30 -1.25
N PHE A 35 -27.94 -10.67 -2.26
CA PHE A 35 -27.43 -10.62 -3.63
C PHE A 35 -26.98 -9.22 -4.11
N ALA A 36 -26.84 -8.24 -3.20
CA ALA A 36 -26.62 -6.84 -3.59
C ALA A 36 -25.27 -6.24 -3.12
N LEU A 37 -24.26 -7.06 -2.81
CA LEU A 37 -22.94 -6.59 -2.34
C LEU A 37 -21.74 -6.99 -3.21
N ALA A 38 -21.94 -7.54 -4.41
CA ALA A 38 -20.85 -8.16 -5.16
C ALA A 38 -20.57 -7.54 -6.54
N LEU A 39 -20.79 -6.23 -6.73
CA LEU A 39 -20.49 -5.57 -8.02
C LEU A 39 -19.87 -4.17 -7.82
N THR A 40 -18.89 -4.04 -6.92
CA THR A 40 -17.83 -3.08 -7.21
C THR A 40 -16.90 -3.78 -8.21
N PRO A 41 -16.63 -3.22 -9.40
CA PRO A 41 -15.54 -3.71 -10.21
C PRO A 41 -14.28 -3.51 -9.38
N ALA A 42 -13.80 -4.59 -8.75
CA ALA A 42 -12.42 -4.67 -8.35
C ALA A 42 -11.67 -4.54 -9.67
N PHE A 43 -11.11 -3.36 -9.94
CA PHE A 43 -9.97 -3.28 -10.82
C PHE A 43 -8.90 -4.12 -10.13
N ALA A 44 -8.95 -5.43 -10.37
CA ALA A 44 -7.80 -6.29 -10.24
C ALA A 44 -6.82 -5.74 -11.28
N HIS A 45 -6.08 -4.70 -10.88
CA HIS A 45 -4.77 -4.45 -11.44
C HIS A 45 -4.06 -5.78 -11.21
N ALA A 46 -4.05 -6.64 -12.22
CA ALA A 46 -3.18 -7.79 -12.23
C ALA A 46 -1.81 -7.17 -12.11
N ASP A 47 -1.26 -7.19 -10.90
CA ASP A 47 0.07 -6.72 -10.61
C ASP A 47 0.95 -7.36 -11.68
N PRO A 48 1.64 -6.57 -12.51
CA PRO A 48 2.48 -7.14 -13.54
C PRO A 48 3.39 -8.15 -12.86
N PRO A 49 3.60 -9.35 -13.47
CA PRO A 49 4.35 -10.40 -12.82
C PRO A 49 5.67 -9.83 -12.31
N PRO A 50 6.03 -10.07 -11.05
CA PRO A 50 7.22 -9.47 -10.47
C PRO A 50 8.44 -9.88 -11.30
N ILE A 51 9.25 -8.90 -11.67
CA ILE A 51 10.45 -9.09 -12.50
C ILE A 51 11.49 -9.95 -11.76
N PHE A 52 11.44 -9.93 -10.42
CA PHE A 52 12.28 -10.68 -9.51
C PHE A 52 11.47 -11.72 -8.76
N THR A 53 12.07 -12.88 -8.50
CA THR A 53 11.47 -13.86 -7.60
C THR A 53 11.36 -13.28 -6.18
N PRO A 54 10.48 -13.82 -5.32
CA PRO A 54 10.39 -13.38 -3.93
C PRO A 54 11.72 -13.49 -3.18
N GLU A 55 12.52 -14.52 -3.47
CA GLU A 55 13.83 -14.72 -2.85
C GLU A 55 14.82 -13.62 -3.24
N GLU A 56 14.88 -13.26 -4.53
CA GLU A 56 15.76 -12.20 -5.04
C GLU A 56 15.40 -10.83 -4.45
N GLN A 57 14.10 -10.56 -4.27
CA GLN A 57 13.63 -9.34 -3.60
C GLN A 57 14.08 -9.29 -2.14
N CYS A 58 14.03 -10.41 -1.42
CA CYS A 58 14.52 -10.49 -0.05
C CYS A 58 16.04 -10.37 0.05
N GLU A 59 16.80 -10.96 -0.87
CA GLU A 59 18.25 -10.82 -0.90
C GLU A 59 18.65 -9.35 -1.12
N THR A 60 18.06 -8.71 -2.14
CA THR A 60 18.30 -7.30 -2.45
C THR A 60 17.95 -6.39 -1.27
N THR A 61 16.80 -6.64 -0.63
CA THR A 61 16.34 -5.86 0.52
C THR A 61 17.24 -6.09 1.73
N ARG A 62 17.74 -7.32 1.95
CA ARG A 62 18.70 -7.61 3.01
C ARG A 62 19.99 -6.84 2.81
N THR A 63 20.55 -6.84 1.60
CA THR A 63 21.76 -6.05 1.29
C THR A 63 21.54 -4.56 1.55
N LEU A 64 20.38 -4.00 1.20
CA LEU A 64 20.05 -2.62 1.54
C LEU A 64 20.03 -2.39 3.06
N VAL A 65 19.31 -3.23 3.81
CA VAL A 65 19.20 -3.12 5.28
C VAL A 65 20.57 -3.23 5.94
N ASP A 66 21.38 -4.22 5.54
CA ASP A 66 22.72 -4.45 6.10
C ASP A 66 23.64 -3.26 5.83
N ASN A 67 23.62 -2.70 4.62
CA ASN A 67 24.42 -1.52 4.28
C ASN A 67 24.02 -0.29 5.09
N VAL A 68 22.71 -0.05 5.27
CA VAL A 68 22.26 1.08 6.08
C VAL A 68 22.61 0.87 7.55
N ARG A 69 22.37 -0.33 8.10
CA ARG A 69 22.67 -0.67 9.50
C ARG A 69 24.17 -0.72 9.80
N ALA A 70 25.03 -0.96 8.80
CA ALA A 70 26.47 -0.82 8.96
C ALA A 70 26.89 0.63 9.28
N ALA A 71 26.17 1.62 8.75
CA ALA A 71 26.42 3.04 9.03
C ALA A 71 25.59 3.59 10.19
N LYS A 72 24.36 3.08 10.37
CA LYS A 72 23.40 3.49 11.40
C LYS A 72 22.70 2.25 11.98
N PRO A 73 23.28 1.59 13.00
CA PRO A 73 22.78 0.33 13.53
C PRO A 73 21.33 0.37 14.01
N GLU A 74 20.91 1.51 14.54
CA GLU A 74 19.56 1.76 15.06
C GLU A 74 18.55 2.25 14.00
N ALA A 75 18.90 2.21 12.71
CA ALA A 75 17.99 2.64 11.65
C ALA A 75 16.70 1.82 11.65
N THR A 76 15.57 2.51 11.76
CA THR A 76 14.24 1.90 11.66
C THR A 76 13.92 1.49 10.22
N PRO A 77 13.00 0.55 9.99
CA PRO A 77 12.56 0.19 8.64
C PRO A 77 12.12 1.37 7.78
N ALA A 78 11.39 2.32 8.39
CA ALA A 78 10.97 3.56 7.73
C ALA A 78 12.17 4.41 7.29
N GLU A 79 13.14 4.60 8.17
CA GLU A 79 14.35 5.36 7.84
C GLU A 79 15.17 4.66 6.74
N ILE A 80 15.25 3.33 6.73
CA ILE A 80 15.95 2.57 5.67
C ILE A 80 15.26 2.81 4.32
N ALA A 81 13.94 2.73 4.26
CA ALA A 81 13.17 3.00 3.05
C ALA A 81 13.33 4.47 2.59
N ASP A 82 13.31 5.42 3.53
CA ASP A 82 13.54 6.84 3.25
C ASP A 82 14.95 7.12 2.69
N ILE A 83 15.98 6.48 3.26
CA ILE A 83 17.36 6.57 2.75
C ILE A 83 17.43 6.03 1.33
N PHE A 84 16.80 4.88 1.06
CA PHE A 84 16.79 4.28 -0.28
C PHE A 84 16.16 5.21 -1.31
N VAL A 85 14.96 5.71 -1.07
CA VAL A 85 14.29 6.57 -2.06
C VAL A 85 14.96 7.93 -2.21
N ASN A 86 15.58 8.47 -1.16
CA ASN A 86 16.36 9.71 -1.28
C ASN A 86 17.65 9.51 -2.09
N TYR A 87 18.29 8.35 -1.96
CA TYR A 87 19.43 7.99 -2.79
C TYR A 87 19.02 7.86 -4.27
N MET A 88 17.93 7.14 -4.56
CA MET A 88 17.39 7.02 -5.91
C MET A 88 16.98 8.37 -6.51
N ASP A 89 16.36 9.24 -5.71
CA ASP A 89 15.99 10.60 -6.09
C ASP A 89 17.22 11.46 -6.43
N SER A 90 18.30 11.33 -5.66
CA SER A 90 19.56 12.04 -5.93
C SER A 90 20.21 11.63 -7.26
N MET A 91 19.96 10.40 -7.73
CA MET A 91 20.37 9.91 -9.04
C MET A 91 19.40 10.31 -10.17
N GLY A 92 18.31 11.00 -9.84
CA GLY A 92 17.30 11.47 -10.79
C GLY A 92 16.30 10.40 -11.22
N ALA A 93 16.17 9.29 -10.46
CA ALA A 93 15.26 8.19 -10.80
C ALA A 93 13.79 8.65 -10.91
N TYR A 94 13.40 9.66 -10.14
CA TYR A 94 12.02 10.14 -10.05
C TYR A 94 11.74 11.42 -10.84
N ASN A 95 12.73 11.98 -11.56
CA ASN A 95 12.59 13.25 -12.27
C ASN A 95 11.42 13.29 -13.27
N ARG A 96 11.10 12.15 -13.89
CA ARG A 96 10.00 12.02 -14.86
C ARG A 96 8.72 11.44 -14.25
N VAL A 97 8.84 10.76 -13.11
CA VAL A 97 7.73 10.05 -12.46
C VAL A 97 7.79 10.27 -10.95
N PRO A 98 7.50 11.49 -10.45
CA PRO A 98 7.66 11.83 -9.04
C PRO A 98 6.83 10.95 -8.10
N GLN A 99 5.66 10.50 -8.57
CA GLN A 99 4.78 9.61 -7.82
C GLN A 99 5.37 8.21 -7.56
N ALA A 100 6.39 7.79 -8.34
CA ALA A 100 7.05 6.51 -8.13
C ALA A 100 7.89 6.52 -6.84
N LYS A 101 8.31 7.69 -6.34
CA LYS A 101 9.09 7.80 -5.11
C LYS A 101 8.37 7.20 -3.91
N GLU A 102 7.11 7.57 -3.71
CA GLU A 102 6.31 7.03 -2.60
C GLU A 102 5.95 5.55 -2.83
N SER A 103 5.69 5.17 -4.08
CA SER A 103 5.45 3.76 -4.42
C SER A 103 6.64 2.88 -4.05
N ASP A 104 7.85 3.26 -4.46
CA ASP A 104 9.08 2.53 -4.15
C ASP A 104 9.35 2.48 -2.65
N ARG A 105 9.09 3.58 -1.93
CA ARG A 105 9.20 3.62 -0.46
C ARG A 105 8.32 2.56 0.19
N GLN A 106 7.06 2.45 -0.24
CA GLN A 106 6.12 1.47 0.29
C GLN A 106 6.49 0.03 -0.12
N ILE A 107 7.01 -0.16 -1.33
CA ILE A 107 7.51 -1.46 -1.78
C ILE A 107 8.71 -1.89 -0.92
N THR A 108 9.67 -1.01 -0.68
CA THR A 108 10.82 -1.30 0.19
C THR A 108 10.39 -1.63 1.61
N LEU A 109 9.47 -0.85 2.19
CA LEU A 109 8.89 -1.14 3.51
C LEU A 109 8.22 -2.52 3.55
N GLY A 110 7.37 -2.81 2.57
CA GLY A 110 6.69 -4.11 2.48
C GLY A 110 7.67 -5.27 2.30
N ASN A 111 8.78 -5.06 1.60
CA ASN A 111 9.83 -6.07 1.48
C ASN A 111 10.59 -6.27 2.79
N ILE A 112 10.92 -5.20 3.52
CA ILE A 112 11.57 -5.29 4.84
C ILE A 112 10.70 -6.11 5.80
N GLU A 113 9.40 -5.82 5.86
CA GLU A 113 8.44 -6.54 6.70
C GLU A 113 8.32 -8.01 6.27
N ARG A 114 8.02 -8.27 4.99
CA ARG A 114 7.80 -9.62 4.47
C ARG A 114 9.01 -10.53 4.62
N CYS A 115 10.21 -9.97 4.50
CA CYS A 115 11.47 -10.72 4.61
C CYS A 115 11.99 -10.83 6.05
N GLY A 116 11.27 -10.28 7.05
CA GLY A 116 11.64 -10.34 8.47
C GLY A 116 12.90 -9.54 8.82
N LEU A 117 13.12 -8.41 8.15
CA LEU A 117 14.31 -7.56 8.25
C LEU A 117 14.09 -6.30 9.10
N GLY A 118 12.96 -6.27 9.84
CA GLY A 118 12.52 -5.16 10.70
C GLY A 118 13.50 -4.75 11.79
#